data_AF-A0A7Y2MPJ9-F1
#
_entry.id   AF-A0A7Y2MPJ9-F1
#
_cell.length_a   1.000
_cell.length_b   1.000
_cell.length_c   1.000
_cell.angle_alpha   90.00
_cell.angle_beta   90.00
_cell.angle_gamma   90.00
#
_symmetry.space_group_name_H-M   'P 1'
#
loop_
_entity.id
_entity.type
_entity.pdbx_description
1 polymer ?
#
loop_
_entity_poly.entity_id
_entity_poly.type
_entity_poly.pdbx_seq_one_letter_code
_entity_poly.pdbx_strand_id
1 'polypeptide(L)'
;IVVISDGDLVRNKFDPQNGSPLPVGYDYYSRRTFANEDFLLNIVQYLLDDEGLIQSRNKEIILRPLDKVKVESQKSKWQVINLVLPIVVLVVYGLISNFIRKKKYSSF
;
A
#
# COMPACT_ATOMS: atom_id res chain seq x y z
N ILE A 1 2.90 9.52 -19.62
CA ILE A 1 2.53 9.82 -21.03
C ILE A 1 1.26 9.07 -21.36
N VAL A 2 0.22 9.76 -21.81
CA VAL A 2 -1.06 9.17 -22.27
C VAL A 2 -1.13 9.40 -23.79
N VAL A 3 -1.49 8.36 -24.55
CA VAL A 3 -1.62 8.44 -26.01
C VAL A 3 -3.05 8.06 -26.38
N ILE A 4 -3.69 8.90 -27.17
CA ILE A 4 -5.06 8.72 -27.64
C ILE A 4 -5.06 8.84 -29.16
N SER A 5 -5.75 7.93 -29.85
CA SER A 5 -5.73 7.83 -31.32
C SER A 5 -6.66 8.81 -32.03
N ASP A 6 -7.64 9.36 -31.33
CA ASP A 6 -8.63 10.30 -31.83
C ASP A 6 -8.58 11.60 -31.00
N GLY A 7 -9.00 12.73 -31.53
CA GLY A 7 -9.11 14.01 -30.82
C GLY A 7 -10.55 14.41 -30.49
N ASP A 8 -11.55 13.76 -31.09
CA ASP A 8 -12.96 14.14 -30.95
C ASP A 8 -13.52 13.87 -29.54
N LEU A 9 -12.85 13.05 -28.73
CA LEU A 9 -13.24 12.74 -27.36
C LEU A 9 -13.29 13.96 -26.42
N VAL A 10 -12.53 15.03 -26.72
CA VAL A 10 -12.46 16.27 -25.93
C VAL A 10 -13.49 17.30 -26.39
N ARG A 11 -14.10 17.10 -27.56
CA ARG A 11 -14.94 18.10 -28.20
C ARG A 11 -16.38 18.01 -27.70
N ASN A 12 -16.95 19.17 -27.38
CA ASN A 12 -18.39 19.30 -27.16
C ASN A 12 -19.13 19.25 -28.49
N LYS A 13 -20.16 18.40 -28.55
CA LYS A 13 -21.15 18.43 -29.62
C LYS A 13 -22.09 19.62 -29.40
N PHE A 14 -22.77 20.05 -30.46
CA PHE A 14 -23.79 21.09 -30.37
C PHE A 14 -25.17 20.49 -30.55
N ASP A 15 -26.15 21.01 -29.82
CA ASP A 15 -27.55 20.66 -30.00
C ASP A 15 -28.02 21.14 -31.38
N PRO A 16 -28.53 20.24 -32.25
CA PRO A 16 -28.99 20.60 -33.59
C PRO A 16 -30.15 21.61 -33.62
N GLN A 17 -30.91 21.75 -32.52
CA GLN A 17 -32.12 22.60 -32.49
C GLN A 17 -31.82 24.04 -32.08
N ASN A 18 -30.92 24.26 -31.13
CA ASN A 18 -30.66 25.58 -30.54
C ASN A 18 -29.19 26.02 -30.68
N GLY A 19 -28.31 25.17 -31.20
CA GLY A 19 -26.89 25.46 -31.36
C GLY A 19 -26.10 25.61 -30.05
N SER A 20 -26.69 25.24 -28.91
CA SER A 20 -26.02 25.29 -27.60
C SER A 20 -25.00 24.15 -27.45
N PRO A 21 -23.89 24.38 -26.74
CA PRO A 21 -22.91 23.33 -26.49
C PRO A 21 -23.50 22.28 -25.53
N LEU A 22 -23.40 21.02 -25.92
CA LEU A 22 -23.76 19.87 -25.09
C LEU A 22 -22.61 19.51 -24.14
N PRO A 23 -22.90 18.89 -22.98
CA PRO A 23 -21.86 18.36 -22.10
C PRO A 23 -20.91 17.39 -22.83
N VAL A 24 -19.64 17.38 -22.41
CA VAL A 24 -18.61 16.48 -22.97
C VAL A 24 -19.10 15.03 -22.82
N GLY A 25 -19.07 14.25 -23.90
CA GLY A 25 -19.52 12.86 -23.88
C GLY A 25 -21.03 12.66 -24.01
N TYR A 26 -21.86 13.70 -24.03
CA TYR A 26 -23.27 13.53 -24.35
C TYR A 26 -23.48 13.37 -25.86
N ASP A 27 -24.17 12.30 -26.25
CA ASP A 27 -24.55 12.05 -27.64
C ASP A 27 -26.06 12.24 -27.84
N TYR A 28 -26.40 13.24 -28.65
CA TYR A 28 -27.78 13.65 -28.92
C TYR A 28 -28.60 12.55 -29.61
N TYR A 29 -27.99 11.81 -30.54
CA TYR A 29 -28.69 10.77 -31.31
C TYR A 29 -28.98 9.52 -30.48
N SER A 30 -28.01 9.05 -29.70
CA SER A 30 -28.21 7.89 -28.81
C SER A 30 -28.84 8.25 -27.46
N ARG A 31 -29.01 9.55 -27.15
CA ARG A 31 -29.48 10.08 -25.86
C ARG A 31 -28.73 9.51 -24.67
N ARG A 32 -27.42 9.30 -24.83
CA ARG A 32 -26.56 8.65 -23.85
C ARG A 32 -25.39 9.54 -23.51
N THR A 33 -25.05 9.60 -22.23
CA THR A 33 -23.85 10.29 -21.75
C THR A 33 -22.74 9.26 -21.56
N PHE A 34 -21.64 9.44 -22.29
CA PHE A 34 -20.40 8.69 -22.13
C PHE A 34 -19.51 9.39 -21.09
N ALA A 35 -18.64 8.62 -20.44
CA ALA A 35 -17.76 9.09 -19.37
C ALA A 35 -16.51 9.85 -19.90
N ASN A 36 -16.65 10.60 -21.00
CA ASN A 36 -15.53 11.33 -21.60
C ASN A 36 -15.05 12.46 -20.67
N GLU A 37 -15.96 13.16 -19.99
CA GLU A 37 -15.63 14.18 -19.00
C GLU A 37 -14.79 13.61 -17.85
N ASP A 38 -15.28 12.53 -17.23
CA ASP A 38 -14.57 11.85 -16.14
C ASP A 38 -13.21 11.32 -16.59
N PHE A 39 -13.14 10.71 -17.78
CA PHE A 39 -11.90 10.19 -18.34
C PHE A 39 -10.86 11.30 -18.51
N LEU A 40 -11.26 12.46 -19.03
CA LEU A 40 -10.37 13.60 -19.23
C LEU A 40 -9.92 14.21 -17.90
N LEU A 41 -10.82 14.35 -16.93
CA LEU A 41 -10.48 14.82 -15.58
C LEU A 41 -9.48 13.88 -14.90
N ASN A 42 -9.64 12.57 -15.06
CA ASN A 42 -8.70 11.59 -14.52
C ASN A 42 -7.35 11.62 -15.23
N ILE A 43 -7.32 11.82 -16.55
CA ILE A 43 -6.05 12.00 -17.29
C ILE A 43 -5.32 13.26 -16.82
N VAL A 44 -6.04 14.37 -16.68
CA VAL A 44 -5.44 15.63 -16.21
C VAL A 44 -4.88 15.44 -14.80
N GLN A 45 -5.64 14.82 -13.90
CA GLN A 45 -5.13 14.47 -12.56
C GLN A 45 -3.89 13.58 -12.64
N TYR A 46 -3.92 12.51 -13.43
CA TYR A 46 -2.78 11.59 -13.60
C TYR A 46 -1.53 12.25 -14.19
N LEU A 47 -1.70 13.23 -15.10
CA LEU A 47 -0.59 13.94 -15.73
C LEU A 47 -0.04 15.08 -14.89
N LEU A 48 -0.84 15.65 -13.99
CA LEU A 48 -0.45 16.72 -13.07
C LEU A 48 -0.03 16.22 -11.69
N ASP A 49 -0.33 14.97 -11.35
CA ASP A 49 0.12 14.35 -10.11
C ASP A 49 1.62 14.05 -10.18
N ASP A 50 2.41 14.96 -9.59
CA ASP A 50 3.88 14.90 -9.49
C ASP A 50 4.35 13.91 -8.40
N GLU A 51 3.43 13.23 -7.70
CA GLU A 51 3.81 12.22 -6.71
C GLU A 51 4.21 10.92 -7.39
N GLY A 52 5.53 10.71 -7.52
CA GLY A 52 6.21 9.49 -7.96
C GLY A 52 5.96 8.22 -7.11
N LEU A 53 4.76 8.05 -6.55
CA LEU A 53 4.33 6.89 -5.77
C LEU A 53 3.95 5.66 -6.62
N ILE A 54 3.84 5.80 -7.95
CA ILE A 54 3.49 4.67 -8.84
C ILE A 54 4.71 3.80 -9.17
N GLN A 55 5.94 4.32 -9.19
CA GLN A 55 7.13 3.50 -9.50
C GLN A 55 7.53 2.53 -8.37
N SER A 56 7.02 2.71 -7.15
CA SER A 56 7.24 1.76 -6.05
C SER A 56 6.22 0.60 -6.01
N ARG A 57 5.16 0.65 -6.82
CA ARG A 57 4.04 -0.31 -6.78
C ARG A 57 4.07 -1.45 -7.81
N ASN A 58 5.22 -1.71 -8.46
CA ASN A 58 5.40 -2.96 -9.23
C ASN A 58 5.97 -4.13 -8.41
N LYS A 59 5.75 -4.11 -7.10
CA LYS A 59 5.63 -5.34 -6.34
C LYS A 59 4.31 -5.26 -5.58
N GLU A 60 3.24 -5.73 -6.20
CA GLU A 60 2.14 -6.33 -5.43
C GLU A 60 2.76 -7.45 -4.61
N ILE A 61 3.28 -7.10 -3.43
CA ILE A 61 3.40 -8.06 -2.35
C ILE A 61 1.94 -8.33 -2.02
N ILE A 62 1.39 -9.39 -2.64
CA ILE A 62 0.17 -10.00 -2.16
C ILE A 62 0.51 -10.43 -0.74
N LEU A 63 0.26 -9.55 0.24
CA LEU A 63 0.36 -9.87 1.64
C LEU A 63 -0.65 -10.98 1.84
N ARG A 64 -0.18 -12.23 1.86
CA ARG A 64 -1.02 -13.35 2.27
C ARG A 64 -1.53 -12.97 3.65
N PRO A 65 -2.86 -12.80 3.84
CA PRO A 65 -3.37 -12.35 5.11
C PRO A 65 -2.85 -13.29 6.19
N LEU A 66 -2.23 -12.70 7.22
CA LEU A 66 -1.73 -13.46 8.35
C LEU A 66 -2.91 -14.22 8.95
N ASP A 67 -2.77 -15.54 9.08
CA ASP A 67 -3.80 -16.41 9.65
C ASP A 67 -4.06 -15.98 11.11
N LYS A 68 -5.13 -15.22 11.31
CA LYS A 68 -5.49 -14.64 12.61
C LYS A 68 -5.79 -15.73 13.64
N VAL A 69 -6.34 -16.87 13.22
CA VAL A 69 -6.63 -18.02 14.10
C VAL A 69 -5.33 -18.62 14.62
N LYS A 70 -4.34 -18.81 13.74
CA LYS A 70 -3.02 -19.30 14.12
C LYS A 70 -2.30 -18.31 15.04
N VAL A 71 -2.38 -17.01 14.76
CA VAL A 71 -1.76 -15.97 15.60
C VAL A 71 -2.37 -15.94 16.99
N GLU A 72 -3.69 -15.99 17.12
CA GLU A 72 -4.35 -15.99 18.43
C GLU A 72 -4.01 -17.24 19.24
N SER A 73 -4.03 -18.42 18.60
CA SER A 73 -3.69 -19.68 19.28
C SER A 73 -2.24 -19.72 19.79
N GLN A 74 -1.31 -19.06 19.09
CA GLN A 74 0.11 -19.08 19.43
C GLN A 74 0.58 -17.85 20.21
N LYS A 75 -0.27 -16.82 20.37
CA LYS A 75 0.08 -15.53 20.98
C LYS A 75 0.76 -15.71 22.34
N SER A 76 0.16 -16.52 23.22
CA SER A 76 0.68 -16.78 24.56
C SER A 76 2.07 -17.44 24.54
N LYS A 77 2.27 -18.43 23.66
CA LYS A 77 3.56 -19.11 23.47
C LYS A 77 4.66 -18.11 23.09
N TRP A 78 4.39 -17.26 22.10
CA TRP A 78 5.36 -16.26 21.63
C TRP A 78 5.62 -15.16 22.66
N GLN A 79 4.60 -14.75 23.43
CA GLN A 79 4.77 -13.80 24.53
C GLN A 79 5.67 -14.37 25.64
N VAL A 80 5.47 -15.62 26.04
CA VAL A 80 6.30 -16.27 27.07
C VAL A 80 7.74 -16.43 26.60
N ILE A 81 7.96 -16.84 25.35
CA ILE A 81 9.31 -16.96 24.79
C ILE A 81 10.04 -15.61 24.82
N ASN A 82 9.40 -14.56 24.31
CA ASN A 82 10.03 -13.23 24.25
C ASN A 82 10.24 -12.61 25.64
N LEU A 83 9.46 -12.99 26.64
CA LEU A 83 9.63 -12.53 28.01
C LEU A 83 10.71 -13.31 28.77
N VAL A 84 10.65 -14.64 28.72
CA VAL A 84 11.50 -15.52 29.54
C VAL A 84 12.89 -15.68 28.95
N LEU A 85 13.02 -15.77 27.62
CA LEU A 85 14.29 -16.02 26.96
C LEU A 85 15.37 -14.97 27.31
N PRO A 86 15.10 -13.65 27.27
CA PRO A 86 16.12 -12.65 27.63
C PRO A 86 16.56 -12.74 29.09
N ILE A 87 15.61 -13.04 30.01
CA ILE A 87 15.90 -13.17 31.44
C ILE A 87 16.81 -14.38 31.68
N VAL A 88 16.51 -15.52 31.05
CA VAL A 88 17.35 -16.73 31.15
C VAL A 88 18.75 -16.46 30.64
N VAL A 89 18.90 -15.74 29.52
CA VAL A 89 20.22 -15.36 28.97
C VAL A 89 21.02 -14.53 29.99
N LEU A 90 20.41 -13.55 30.63
CA LEU A 90 21.06 -12.72 31.65
C LEU A 90 21.49 -13.55 32.88
N VAL A 91 20.62 -14.44 33.35
CA VAL A 91 20.92 -15.30 34.50
C VAL A 91 22.08 -16.25 34.18
N VAL A 92 22.04 -16.91 33.02
CA VAL A 92 23.12 -17.81 32.58
C VAL A 92 24.44 -17.06 32.47
N TYR A 93 24.45 -15.87 31.86
CA TYR A 93 25.63 -15.03 31.80
C TYR A 93 26.15 -14.65 33.19
N GLY A 94 25.25 -14.27 34.11
CA GLY A 94 25.60 -13.95 35.49
C GLY A 94 26.24 -15.12 36.24
N LEU A 95 25.68 -16.32 36.09
CA LEU A 95 26.22 -17.54 36.70
C LEU A 95 27.60 -17.90 36.15
N ILE A 96 27.76 -17.87 34.82
CA ILE A 96 29.04 -18.14 34.15
C ILE A 96 30.09 -17.12 34.61
N SER A 97 29.76 -15.83 34.59
CA SER A 97 30.67 -14.76 35.01
C SER A 97 31.07 -14.91 36.48
N ASN A 98 30.11 -15.22 37.36
CA ASN A 98 30.39 -15.46 38.78
C ASN A 98 31.27 -16.70 39.00
N PHE A 99 31.01 -17.80 38.28
CA PHE A 99 31.82 -19.01 38.36
C PHE A 99 33.27 -18.77 37.89
N ILE A 100 33.46 -18.07 36.77
CA ILE A 100 34.78 -17.68 36.27
C ILE A 100 35.49 -16.77 37.28
N ARG A 101 34.78 -15.78 37.86
CA ARG A 101 35.35 -14.89 38.89
C ARG A 101 35.78 -15.67 40.13
N LYS A 102 34.94 -16.57 40.64
CA LYS A 102 35.31 -17.44 41.77
C LYS A 102 36.56 -18.26 41.47
N LYS A 103 36.65 -18.89 40.29
CA LYS A 103 37.84 -19.67 39.92
C LYS A 103 39.11 -18.83 39.76
N LYS A 104 39.00 -17.58 39.28
CA LYS A 104 40.14 -16.69 39.03
C LYS A 104 40.62 -15.93 40.28
N TYR A 105 39.72 -15.59 41.20
CA TYR A 105 40.02 -14.71 42.34
C TYR A 105 39.90 -15.38 43.72
N SER A 106 39.41 -16.62 43.82
CA SER A 106 39.32 -17.36 45.09
C SER A 106 40.61 -18.12 45.45
N SER A 107 41.67 -18.01 44.65
CA SER A 107 43.00 -18.53 44.98
C SER A 107 43.92 -17.36 45.32
N PHE A 108 43.74 -16.82 46.53
CA PHE A 108 44.73 -16.07 47.30
C PHE A 108 44.64 -16.54 48.74
#